data_AF-A0A2R4CI65-F1
#
_entry.id   AF-A0A2R4CI65-F1
#
_cell.length_a   1.000
_cell.length_b   1.000
_cell.length_c   1.000
_cell.angle_alpha   90.00
_cell.angle_beta   90.00
_cell.angle_gamma   90.00
#
_symmetry.space_group_name_H-M   'P 1'
#
loop_
_entity.id
_entity.type
_entity.pdbx_description
1 polymer ?
#
loop_
_entity_poly.entity_id
_entity_poly.type
_entity_poly.pdbx_seq_one_letter_code
_entity_poly.pdbx_strand_id
1 'polypeptide(L)' 'MVGQAYHPWLKVQGPRAMTADHPVGTRFLVHAKLTDRLGGEPYLYVYHGDPIVVLSDAQARKFLAEFRRGRI' A
#
# COMPACT_ATOMS: atom_id res chain seq x y z
N MET A 1 0.22 -17.51 -4.76
CA MET A 1 -0.53 -16.29 -5.16
C MET A 1 0.18 -15.70 -6.37
N VAL A 2 -0.33 -15.97 -7.57
CA VAL A 2 0.31 -15.60 -8.84
C VAL A 2 -0.19 -14.20 -9.24
N GLY A 3 0.72 -13.27 -9.52
CA GLY A 3 0.37 -11.94 -10.05
C GLY A 3 0.50 -10.74 -9.09
N GLN A 4 1.03 -10.92 -7.88
CA GLN A 4 1.43 -9.79 -7.02
C GLN A 4 2.94 -9.57 -7.12
N ALA A 5 3.39 -8.31 -7.13
CA ALA A 5 4.80 -7.96 -7.23
C ALA A 5 5.59 -8.23 -5.93
N TYR A 6 4.91 -8.24 -4.78
CA TYR A 6 5.54 -8.34 -3.46
C TYR A 6 4.87 -9.43 -2.62
N HIS A 7 5.61 -10.01 -1.67
CA HIS A 7 5.09 -11.00 -0.75
C HIS A 7 4.06 -10.37 0.23
N PRO A 8 2.97 -11.05 0.63
CA PRO A 8 1.93 -10.42 1.47
C PRO A 8 2.42 -10.05 2.87
N TRP A 9 3.47 -10.73 3.32
CA TRP A 9 4.10 -10.51 4.62
C TRP A 9 5.26 -9.51 4.57
N LEU A 10 5.50 -8.87 3.42
CA LEU A 10 6.50 -7.81 3.29
C LEU A 10 6.09 -6.64 4.19
N LYS A 11 7.00 -6.19 5.06
CA LYS A 11 6.72 -5.09 5.98
C LYS A 11 6.43 -3.81 5.21
N VAL A 12 5.47 -3.03 5.72
CA VAL A 12 5.15 -1.70 5.20
C VAL A 12 5.40 -0.68 6.31
N GLN A 13 6.20 0.33 6.01
CA GLN A 13 6.38 1.50 6.85
C GLN A 13 5.71 2.70 6.20
N GLY A 14 4.86 3.38 6.93
CA GLY A 14 4.14 4.53 6.42
C GLY A 14 3.99 5.65 7.45
N PRO A 15 3.44 6.80 7.03
CA PRO A 15 3.24 7.94 7.89
C PRO A 15 2.29 7.63 9.05
N ARG A 16 2.52 8.28 10.19
CA ARG A 16 1.70 8.15 11.40
C ARG A 16 0.21 8.37 11.14
N ALA A 17 -0.13 9.29 10.23
CA ALA A 17 -1.51 9.61 9.83
C ALA A 17 -2.33 8.37 9.44
N MET A 18 -1.72 7.37 8.78
CA MET A 18 -2.40 6.13 8.40
C MET A 18 -2.93 5.33 9.60
N THR A 19 -2.31 5.49 10.77
CA THR A 19 -2.63 4.74 11.99
C THR A 19 -3.30 5.59 13.07
N ALA A 20 -3.00 6.90 13.10
CA ALA A 20 -3.53 7.81 14.11
C ALA A 20 -4.89 8.40 13.71
N ASP A 21 -5.10 8.65 12.42
CA ASP A 21 -6.25 9.42 11.94
C ASP A 21 -7.34 8.52 11.31
N HIS A 22 -7.06 7.23 11.19
CA HIS A 22 -7.94 6.27 10.51
C HIS A 22 -8.09 4.97 11.31
N PRO A 23 -9.30 4.38 11.36
CA PRO A 23 -9.53 3.13 12.07
C PRO A 23 -8.90 1.94 11.36
N VAL A 24 -8.65 0.88 12.13
CA VAL A 24 -8.23 -0.42 11.59
C VAL A 24 -9.23 -0.91 10.53
N GLY A 25 -8.72 -1.44 9.41
CA GLY A 25 -9.53 -1.89 8.28
C GLY A 25 -9.70 -0.85 7.16
N THR A 26 -9.21 0.38 7.37
CA THR A 26 -9.11 1.39 6.32
C THR A 26 -8.20 0.89 5.18
N ARG A 27 -8.64 1.10 3.94
CA ARG A 27 -7.88 0.74 2.74
C ARG A 27 -7.28 2.01 2.16
N PHE A 28 -5.99 1.97 1.88
CA PHE A 28 -5.25 3.09 1.33
C PHE A 28 -4.69 2.74 -0.04
N LEU A 29 -4.75 3.70 -0.95
CA LEU A 29 -3.96 3.73 -2.18
C LEU A 29 -2.85 4.76 -1.99
N VAL A 30 -1.60 4.30 -2.13
CA VAL A 30 -0.40 5.07 -1.80
C VAL A 30 0.69 4.79 -2.83
N HIS A 31 1.61 5.74 -2.97
CA HIS A 31 2.91 5.47 -3.60
C HIS A 31 3.84 4.86 -2.56
N ALA A 32 4.46 3.73 -2.91
CA ALA A 32 5.42 3.05 -2.05
C ALA A 32 6.66 2.66 -2.84
N LYS A 33 7.81 2.72 -2.18
CA LYS A 33 9.10 2.30 -2.74
C LYS A 33 9.61 1.08 -1.97
N LEU A 34 10.06 0.05 -2.69
CA LEU A 34 10.84 -1.04 -2.09
C LEU A 34 12.22 -0.53 -1.68
N THR A 35 12.61 -0.76 -0.42
CA THR A 35 13.91 -0.34 0.10
C THR A 35 14.40 -1.27 1.21
N ASP A 36 15.71 -1.26 1.43
CA ASP A 36 16.46 -2.00 2.42
C ASP A 36 17.32 -1.07 3.29
N ARG A 37 17.01 0.24 3.31
CA ARG A 37 17.85 1.31 3.88
C ARG A 37 18.26 1.12 5.35
N LEU A 38 17.57 0.25 6.07
CA LEU A 38 17.87 -0.11 7.46
C LEU A 38 18.90 -1.25 7.59
N GLY A 39 19.49 -1.71 6.48
CA GLY A 39 20.52 -2.75 6.46
C GLY A 39 19.99 -4.17 6.77
N GLY A 40 18.68 -4.38 6.62
CA GLY A 40 18.00 -5.64 6.94
C GLY A 40 17.06 -6.09 5.84
N GLU A 41 16.02 -6.86 6.20
CA GLU A 41 15.00 -7.32 5.24
C GLU A 41 14.37 -6.13 4.49
N PRO A 42 14.12 -6.28 3.17
CA PRO A 42 13.47 -5.23 2.40
C PRO A 42 12.06 -4.97 2.93
N TYR A 43 11.60 -3.73 2.76
CA TYR A 43 10.29 -3.26 3.16
C TYR A 43 9.74 -2.24 2.15
N LEU A 44 8.43 -2.05 2.16
CA LEU A 44 7.79 -0.97 1.40
C LEU A 44 7.74 0.28 2.27
N TYR A 45 8.26 1.39 1.76
CA TYR A 45 8.23 2.69 2.41
C TYR A 45 7.27 3.63 1.69
N VAL A 46 6.32 4.18 2.45
CA VAL A 46 5.40 5.24 2.01
C VAL A 46 5.91 6.56 2.55
N TYR A 47 6.27 7.49 1.67
CA TYR A 47 6.78 8.79 2.07
C TYR A 47 5.64 9.66 2.62
N HIS A 48 5.87 10.32 3.75
CA HIS A 48 4.84 11.11 4.44
C HIS A 48 4.39 12.37 3.69
N GLY A 49 5.18 12.83 2.71
CA GLY A 49 4.81 13.96 1.86
C GLY A 49 3.98 13.57 0.64
N ASP A 50 3.87 12.27 0.33
CA ASP A 50 3.04 11.79 -0.79
C ASP A 50 1.57 11.70 -0.36
N PRO A 51 0.63 11.89 -1.29
CA PRO A 51 -0.79 11.81 -0.99
C PRO A 51 -1.20 10.39 -0.56
N ILE A 52 -2.05 10.32 0.45
CA ILE A 52 -2.72 9.10 0.91
C ILE A 52 -4.16 9.16 0.45
N VAL A 53 -4.57 8.22 -0.40
CA VAL A 53 -5.96 8.14 -0.88
C VAL A 53 -6.71 7.07 -0.11
N VAL A 54 -7.75 7.45 0.62
CA VAL A 54 -8.63 6.49 1.32
C VAL A 54 -9.62 5.90 0.33
N LEU A 55 -9.71 4.58 0.29
CA LEU A 55 -10.64 3.85 -0.56
C LEU A 55 -11.77 3.23 0.27
N SER A 56 -13.01 3.40 -0.20
CA SER A 56 -14.13 2.53 0.20
C SER A 56 -13.91 1.09 -0.29
N ASP A 57 -14.67 0.13 0.26
CA ASP A 57 -14.61 -1.26 -0.19
C ASP A 57 -14.96 -1.40 -1.68
N ALA A 58 -15.95 -0.64 -2.16
CA ALA A 58 -16.33 -0.62 -3.57
C ALA A 58 -15.20 -0.10 -4.47
N GLN A 59 -14.54 1.00 -4.07
CA GLN A 59 -13.42 1.57 -4.82
C GLN A 59 -12.21 0.62 -4.84
N ALA A 60 -11.88 -0.01 -3.71
CA ALA A 60 -10.80 -0.98 -3.63
C ALA A 60 -11.04 -2.21 -4.52
N ARG A 61 -12.27 -2.75 -4.52
CA ARG A 61 -12.65 -3.85 -5.42
C ARG A 61 -12.54 -3.45 -6.89
N LYS A 62 -13.02 -2.24 -7.24
CA LYS A 62 -12.92 -1.73 -8.61
C LYS A 62 -11.46 -1.61 -9.04
N PHE A 63 -10.61 -0.99 -8.21
CA PHE A 63 -9.19 -0.82 -8.48
C PHE A 63 -8.49 -2.16 -8.72
N LEU A 64 -8.68 -3.15 -7.84
CA LEU A 64 -8.10 -4.48 -8.00
C LEU A 64 -8.60 -5.19 -9.27
N ALA A 65 -9.86 -4.97 -9.65
CA ALA A 65 -10.42 -5.52 -10.87
C ALA A 65 -9.88 -4.83 -12.14
N GLU A 66 -9.47 -3.57 -12.07
CA GLU A 66 -8.80 -2.84 -13.16
C GLU A 66 -7.33 -3.26 -13.27
N PHE A 67 -6.62 -3.38 -12.15
CA PHE A 67 -5.24 -3.88 -12.09
C PHE A 67 -5.11 -5.29 -12.70
N ARG A 68 -6.00 -6.21 -12.32
CA ARG A 68 -6.01 -7.58 -12.87
C ARG A 68 -6.28 -7.63 -14.38
N ARG A 69 -6.84 -6.56 -14.95
CA ARG A 69 -7.08 -6.43 -16.39
C ARG A 69 -5.95 -5.66 -17.11
N GLY A 70 -4.89 -5.26 -16.40
CA GLY A 70 -3.75 -4.53 -16.94
C GLY A 70 -4.09 -3.10 -17.39
N ARG A 71 -5.10 -2.47 -16.76
CA ARG A 71 -5.61 -1.15 -17.17
C ARG A 71 -5.02 0.02 -16.38
N ILE A 72 -4.15 -0.29 -15.41
CA ILE A 72 -3.43 0.62 -14.53
C ILE A 72 -2.11 -0.03 -14.12
#